data_AF-A0A926JXI5-F1
#
_entry.id   AF-A0A926JXI5-F1
#
_cell.length_a   1.000
_cell.length_b   1.000
_cell.length_c   1.000
_cell.angle_alpha   90.00
_cell.angle_beta   90.00
_cell.angle_gamma   90.00
#
_symmetry.space_group_name_H-M   'P 1'
#
loop_
_entity.id
_entity.type
_entity.pdbx_description
1 polymer ?
#
loop_
_entity_poly.entity_id
_entity_poly.type
_entity_poly.pdbx_seq_one_letter_code
_entity_poly.pdbx_strand_id
1 'polypeptide(L)'
;MDTDEWRLRLRAIAAELDARSGEVPADRADLVDAFAAASEALARLHDALGRGAATTAHLPPVEVVAPVLGVDACRAGWVGAVLEPGAPRPRVVVAPTIVELVAMVRESLGLRVVGIDIPIGLPDKSIRQADRLARAELKGKASSIFSTVTRSAYAAATRLEADAANRELVGQGVGAQAFALRDKIVEVDAWLRTRPTVTVIEVHPEVSFAAMAGAPITSNKKTDEGRAERLAALDAAGIARPSVLRGQGYAADDVLDACAVAWTAARHASGLARSLPDPPEVFSDGIPAAIWA
;
A
#
# COMPACT_ATOMS: atom_id res chain seq x y z
N MET A 1 -17.95 -20.09 -16.73
CA MET A 1 -18.53 -18.77 -16.44
C MET A 1 -17.45 -17.90 -15.85
N ASP A 2 -17.03 -16.88 -16.58
CA ASP A 2 -16.05 -15.90 -16.09
C ASP A 2 -16.72 -14.90 -15.12
N THR A 3 -15.91 -14.15 -14.37
CA THR A 3 -16.35 -13.17 -13.35
C THR A 3 -17.33 -12.15 -13.93
N ASP A 4 -17.10 -11.68 -15.15
CA ASP A 4 -18.00 -10.73 -15.83
C ASP A 4 -19.36 -11.34 -16.20
N GLU A 5 -19.37 -12.62 -16.58
CA GLU A 5 -20.59 -13.37 -16.87
C GLU A 5 -21.41 -13.58 -15.58
N TRP A 6 -20.75 -13.84 -14.45
CA TRP A 6 -21.38 -13.88 -13.13
C TRP A 6 -21.96 -12.52 -12.72
N ARG A 7 -21.26 -11.42 -12.97
CA ARG A 7 -21.72 -10.06 -12.62
C ARG A 7 -22.96 -9.65 -13.39
N LEU A 8 -22.99 -9.91 -14.69
CA LEU A 8 -24.17 -9.65 -15.52
C LEU A 8 -25.37 -10.48 -15.07
N ARG A 9 -25.12 -11.75 -14.72
CA ARG A 9 -26.18 -12.66 -14.23
C ARG A 9 -26.74 -12.22 -12.89
N LEU A 10 -25.89 -11.84 -11.93
CA LEU A 10 -26.35 -11.34 -10.62
C LEU A 10 -27.16 -10.05 -10.73
N ARG A 11 -26.73 -9.13 -11.61
CA ARG A 11 -27.47 -7.89 -11.88
C ARG A 11 -28.83 -8.15 -12.51
N ALA A 12 -28.92 -9.12 -13.43
CA ALA A 12 -30.17 -9.52 -14.05
C ALA A 12 -31.14 -10.14 -13.02
N ILE A 13 -30.64 -10.99 -12.12
CA ILE A 13 -31.44 -11.60 -11.05
C ILE A 13 -31.94 -10.53 -10.07
N ALA A 14 -31.10 -9.59 -9.66
CA ALA A 14 -31.52 -8.49 -8.78
C ALA A 14 -32.65 -7.66 -9.42
N ALA A 15 -32.52 -7.30 -10.70
CA ALA A 15 -33.57 -6.58 -11.43
C ALA A 15 -34.88 -7.37 -11.57
N GLU A 16 -34.80 -8.69 -11.75
CA GLU A 16 -35.98 -9.57 -11.79
C GLU A 16 -36.68 -9.66 -10.42
N LEU A 17 -35.91 -9.71 -9.32
CA LEU A 17 -36.44 -9.69 -7.96
C LEU A 17 -37.11 -8.35 -7.64
N ASP A 18 -36.51 -7.23 -8.04
CA ASP A 18 -37.09 -5.90 -7.85
C ASP A 18 -38.39 -5.75 -8.65
N ALA A 19 -38.44 -6.22 -9.90
CA ALA A 19 -39.65 -6.21 -10.71
C ALA A 19 -40.78 -7.04 -10.07
N ARG A 20 -40.44 -8.24 -9.57
CA ARG A 20 -41.39 -9.12 -8.87
C ARG A 20 -41.86 -8.55 -7.54
N SER A 21 -41.03 -7.77 -6.85
CA SER A 21 -41.43 -7.09 -5.60
C SER A 21 -42.57 -6.10 -5.83
N GLY A 22 -42.61 -5.45 -7.01
CA GLY A 22 -43.68 -4.54 -7.41
C GLY A 22 -45.01 -5.22 -7.74
N GLU A 23 -45.02 -6.54 -7.92
CA GLU A 23 -46.21 -7.35 -8.18
C GLU A 23 -46.78 -7.97 -6.89
N VAL A 24 -46.10 -7.80 -5.74
CA VAL A 24 -46.53 -8.35 -4.45
C VAL A 24 -47.73 -7.54 -3.92
N PRO A 25 -48.83 -8.19 -3.53
CA PRO A 25 -49.96 -7.53 -2.88
C PRO A 25 -49.55 -6.73 -1.63
N ALA A 26 -50.14 -5.54 -1.46
CA ALA A 26 -49.78 -4.60 -0.40
C ALA A 26 -50.03 -5.13 1.04
N ASP A 27 -50.82 -6.19 1.20
CA ASP A 27 -51.07 -6.86 2.48
C ASP A 27 -49.97 -7.88 2.87
N ARG A 28 -48.93 -8.03 2.04
CA ARG A 28 -47.79 -8.94 2.23
C ARG A 28 -46.45 -8.19 2.34
N ALA A 29 -46.39 -7.21 3.25
CA ALA A 29 -45.19 -6.43 3.52
C ALA A 29 -43.96 -7.29 3.88
N ASP A 30 -44.19 -8.43 4.55
CA ASP A 30 -43.17 -9.43 4.89
C ASP A 30 -42.41 -9.95 3.66
N LEU A 31 -43.13 -10.15 2.55
CA LEU A 31 -42.54 -10.63 1.31
C LEU A 31 -41.79 -9.51 0.58
N VAL A 32 -42.34 -8.29 0.56
CA VAL A 32 -41.68 -7.12 -0.05
C VAL A 32 -40.32 -6.87 0.59
N ASP A 33 -40.26 -6.92 1.92
CA ASP A 33 -39.00 -6.76 2.69
C ASP A 33 -38.00 -7.89 2.38
N ALA A 34 -38.47 -9.13 2.23
CA ALA A 34 -37.63 -10.26 1.86
C ALA A 34 -37.04 -10.14 0.44
N PHE A 35 -37.83 -9.64 -0.53
CA PHE A 35 -37.33 -9.36 -1.88
C PHE A 35 -36.27 -8.26 -1.88
N ALA A 36 -36.51 -7.16 -1.14
CA ALA A 36 -35.54 -6.08 -1.00
C ALA A 36 -34.21 -6.54 -0.38
N ALA A 37 -34.29 -7.33 0.71
CA ALA A 37 -33.09 -7.87 1.36
C ALA A 37 -32.29 -8.82 0.44
N ALA A 38 -32.98 -9.63 -0.37
CA ALA A 38 -32.35 -10.52 -1.33
C ALA A 38 -31.68 -9.73 -2.48
N SER A 39 -32.36 -8.70 -3.00
CA SER A 39 -31.82 -7.80 -4.03
C SER A 39 -30.56 -7.08 -3.53
N GLU A 40 -30.58 -6.57 -2.30
CA GLU A 40 -29.43 -5.91 -1.67
C GLU A 40 -28.26 -6.89 -1.42
N ALA A 41 -28.54 -8.14 -1.03
CA ALA A 41 -27.52 -9.17 -0.89
C ALA A 41 -26.83 -9.50 -2.23
N LEU A 42 -27.61 -9.58 -3.32
CA LEU A 42 -27.08 -9.81 -4.67
C LEU A 42 -26.28 -8.60 -5.19
N ALA A 43 -26.71 -7.38 -4.88
CA ALA A 43 -25.97 -6.16 -5.19
C ALA A 43 -24.61 -6.13 -4.46
N ARG A 44 -24.57 -6.48 -3.17
CA ARG A 44 -23.30 -6.60 -2.41
C ARG A 44 -22.37 -7.66 -2.98
N LEU A 45 -22.92 -8.80 -3.44
CA LEU A 45 -22.13 -9.85 -4.09
C LEU A 45 -21.62 -9.39 -5.47
N HIS A 46 -22.45 -8.68 -6.24
CA HIS A 46 -22.04 -8.08 -7.52
C HIS A 46 -20.88 -7.08 -7.33
N ASP A 47 -20.95 -6.23 -6.31
CA ASP A 47 -19.88 -5.28 -5.96
C ASP A 47 -18.62 -5.99 -5.47
N ALA A 48 -18.76 -7.05 -4.67
CA ALA A 48 -17.63 -7.85 -4.20
C ALA A 48 -16.91 -8.55 -5.37
N LEU A 49 -17.66 -9.10 -6.33
CA LEU A 49 -17.09 -9.64 -7.57
C LEU A 49 -16.49 -8.55 -8.45
N GLY A 50 -16.98 -7.31 -8.32
CA GLY A 50 -16.44 -6.15 -9.00
C GLY A 50 -15.15 -5.59 -8.45
N ARG A 51 -14.91 -5.75 -7.15
CA ARG A 51 -13.63 -5.41 -6.51
C ARG A 51 -12.47 -6.31 -6.96
N GLY A 52 -12.76 -7.43 -7.64
CA GLY A 52 -11.76 -8.31 -8.28
C GLY A 52 -11.46 -7.99 -9.75
N ALA A 53 -12.28 -7.14 -10.40
CA ALA A 53 -12.00 -6.64 -11.73
C ALA A 53 -11.40 -5.23 -11.59
N ALA A 54 -10.10 -5.12 -11.86
CA ALA A 54 -9.40 -3.84 -11.98
C ALA A 54 -10.10 -2.99 -13.05
N THR A 55 -11.11 -2.23 -12.63
CA THR A 55 -11.66 -1.16 -13.43
C THR A 55 -10.58 -0.09 -13.44
N THR A 56 -10.10 0.20 -14.63
CA THR A 56 -9.20 1.31 -15.01
C THR A 56 -9.86 2.67 -14.76
N ALA A 57 -10.43 2.86 -13.57
CA ALA A 57 -10.95 4.13 -13.11
C ALA A 57 -9.79 4.85 -12.43
N HIS A 58 -9.35 5.93 -13.05
CA HIS A 58 -8.43 6.86 -12.44
C HIS A 58 -8.98 7.28 -11.08
N LEU A 59 -8.23 7.00 -10.01
CA LEU A 59 -8.65 7.33 -8.65
C LEU A 59 -8.83 8.85 -8.54
N PRO A 60 -9.88 9.35 -7.88
CA PRO A 60 -10.04 10.79 -7.68
C PRO A 60 -8.80 11.34 -6.95
N PRO A 61 -8.44 12.62 -7.20
CA PRO A 61 -7.37 13.29 -6.47
C PRO A 61 -7.53 13.12 -4.95
N VAL A 62 -6.44 12.79 -4.27
CA VAL A 62 -6.48 12.59 -2.82
C VAL A 62 -6.69 13.92 -2.11
N GLU A 63 -7.69 13.98 -1.22
CA GLU A 63 -7.84 15.09 -0.29
C GLU A 63 -7.02 14.82 0.97
N VAL A 64 -6.07 15.71 1.26
CA VAL A 64 -5.23 15.64 2.46
C VAL A 64 -5.98 16.27 3.63
N VAL A 65 -6.62 15.41 4.45
CA VAL A 65 -7.44 15.84 5.60
C VAL A 65 -6.65 16.02 6.89
N ALA A 66 -5.44 15.47 6.96
CA ALA A 66 -4.52 15.60 8.08
C ALA A 66 -3.07 15.47 7.61
N PRO A 67 -2.08 15.99 8.36
CA PRO A 67 -0.68 15.79 8.03
C PRO A 67 -0.31 14.31 8.01
N VAL A 68 0.31 13.87 6.91
CA VAL A 68 0.87 12.53 6.73
C VAL A 68 2.29 12.62 6.19
N LEU A 69 3.04 11.55 6.38
CA LEU A 69 4.44 11.44 5.95
C LEU A 69 4.60 10.14 5.17
N GLY A 70 5.09 10.24 3.94
CA GLY A 70 5.61 9.07 3.23
C GLY A 70 7.12 9.06 3.25
N VAL A 71 7.73 7.89 3.46
CA VAL A 71 9.17 7.74 3.68
C VAL A 71 9.76 6.65 2.79
N ASP A 72 10.93 6.95 2.22
CA ASP A 72 11.78 6.01 1.49
C ASP A 72 13.23 6.05 2.00
N ALA A 73 13.92 4.92 1.90
CA ALA A 73 15.31 4.78 2.31
C ALA A 73 16.25 5.39 1.27
N CYS A 74 17.19 6.21 1.72
CA CYS A 74 18.17 6.84 0.83
C CYS A 74 19.58 6.83 1.43
N ARG A 75 20.57 7.30 0.67
CA ARG A 75 21.97 7.31 1.13
C ARG A 75 22.18 8.23 2.36
N ALA A 76 21.33 9.24 2.54
CA ALA A 76 21.35 10.12 3.71
C ALA A 76 20.67 9.51 4.96
N GLY A 77 20.07 8.32 4.84
CA GLY A 77 19.24 7.71 5.86
C GLY A 77 17.83 7.50 5.32
N TRP A 78 16.98 8.50 5.50
CA TRP A 78 15.60 8.49 5.06
C TRP A 78 15.21 9.83 4.43
N VAL A 79 14.51 9.78 3.31
CA VAL A 79 13.83 10.93 2.71
C VAL A 79 12.33 10.81 2.95
N GLY A 80 11.70 11.91 3.31
CA GLY A 80 10.28 12.00 3.59
C GLY A 80 9.58 13.03 2.73
N ALA A 81 8.37 12.72 2.28
CA ALA A 81 7.43 13.66 1.68
C ALA A 81 6.29 13.92 2.67
N VAL A 82 6.24 15.13 3.22
CA VAL A 82 5.15 15.59 4.09
C VAL A 82 4.03 16.13 3.21
N LEU A 83 2.82 15.61 3.40
CA LEU A 83 1.59 16.19 2.86
C LEU A 83 0.84 16.86 4.01
N GLU A 84 0.44 18.12 3.81
CA GLU A 84 -0.24 18.93 4.82
C GLU A 84 -1.54 19.50 4.22
N PRO A 85 -2.64 19.56 4.98
CA PRO A 85 -3.89 20.14 4.49
C PRO A 85 -3.68 21.58 4.00
N GLY A 86 -4.14 21.87 2.77
CA GLY A 86 -4.02 23.18 2.15
C GLY A 86 -2.62 23.58 1.67
N ALA A 87 -1.59 22.75 1.89
CA ALA A 87 -0.26 23.02 1.33
C ALA A 87 -0.27 22.78 -0.19
N PRO A 88 0.35 23.65 -1.00
CA PRO A 88 0.26 23.58 -2.46
C PRO A 88 1.09 22.44 -3.08
N ARG A 89 2.00 21.84 -2.32
CA ARG A 89 2.89 20.76 -2.77
C ARG A 89 3.50 20.00 -1.58
N PRO A 90 4.05 18.79 -1.79
CA PRO A 90 4.77 18.06 -0.77
C PRO A 90 6.02 18.80 -0.28
N ARG A 91 6.26 18.78 1.04
CA ARG A 91 7.51 19.26 1.64
C ARG A 91 8.47 18.10 1.83
N VAL A 92 9.68 18.22 1.29
CA VAL A 92 10.72 17.20 1.41
C VAL A 92 11.53 17.41 2.69
N VAL A 93 11.69 16.36 3.48
CA VAL A 93 12.48 16.31 4.71
C VAL A 93 13.45 15.14 4.68
N VAL A 94 14.57 15.22 5.39
CA VAL A 94 15.60 14.17 5.41
C VAL A 94 16.18 14.05 6.81
N ALA A 95 16.42 12.83 7.26
CA ALA A 95 17.13 12.56 8.50
C ALA A 95 17.90 11.21 8.44
N PRO A 96 18.96 11.05 9.24
CA PRO A 96 19.73 9.80 9.31
C PRO A 96 18.91 8.58 9.75
N THR A 97 17.98 8.78 10.69
CA THR A 97 17.15 7.71 11.26
C THR A 97 15.64 7.98 11.11
N ILE A 98 14.82 6.93 11.13
CA ILE A 98 13.37 7.02 11.01
C ILE A 98 12.78 7.75 12.22
N VAL A 99 13.36 7.55 13.41
CA VAL A 99 12.96 8.21 14.64
C VAL A 99 13.17 9.73 14.54
N GLU A 100 14.35 10.16 14.08
CA GLU A 100 14.65 11.59 13.88
C GLU A 100 13.77 12.21 12.80
N LEU A 101 13.53 11.50 11.69
CA LEU A 101 12.67 11.98 10.60
C LEU A 101 11.25 12.24 11.11
N VAL A 102 10.67 11.26 11.81
CA VAL A 102 9.31 11.36 12.34
C VAL A 102 9.22 12.40 13.44
N ALA A 103 10.22 12.50 14.34
CA ALA A 103 10.27 13.53 15.38
C ALA A 103 10.27 14.94 14.77
N MET A 104 11.13 15.20 13.78
CA MET A 104 11.24 16.49 13.07
C MET A 104 9.90 16.95 12.50
N VAL A 105 9.12 16.05 11.90
CA VAL A 105 7.81 16.39 11.33
C VAL A 105 6.77 16.58 12.43
N ARG A 106 6.77 15.72 13.46
CA ARG A 106 5.81 15.77 14.57
C ARG A 106 5.93 17.01 15.46
N GLU A 107 7.14 17.54 15.64
CA GLU A 107 7.35 18.76 16.41
C GLU A 107 6.59 19.95 15.83
N SER A 108 6.37 19.96 14.51
CA SER A 108 5.69 21.04 13.80
C SER A 108 4.23 20.73 13.45
N LEU A 109 3.81 19.46 13.43
CA LEU A 109 2.54 19.03 12.86
C LEU A 109 1.88 17.90 13.64
N GLY A 110 0.54 17.89 13.65
CA GLY A 110 -0.29 16.78 14.13
C GLY A 110 -0.25 15.56 13.21
N LEU A 111 0.94 15.00 12.96
CA LEU A 111 1.18 13.87 12.07
C LEU A 111 0.37 12.65 12.50
N ARG A 112 -0.45 12.12 11.60
CA ARG A 112 -1.37 11.01 11.89
C ARG A 112 -0.87 9.65 11.40
N VAL A 113 -0.43 9.61 10.15
CA VAL A 113 -0.02 8.38 9.46
C VAL A 113 1.35 8.56 8.85
N VAL A 114 2.21 7.56 9.04
CA VAL A 114 3.51 7.42 8.40
C VAL A 114 3.45 6.19 7.49
N GLY A 115 3.50 6.40 6.19
CA GLY A 115 3.79 5.32 5.24
C GLY A 115 5.29 5.13 5.11
N ILE A 116 5.75 3.89 5.00
CA ILE A 116 7.17 3.57 4.82
C ILE A 116 7.38 2.46 3.80
N ASP A 117 8.33 2.63 2.88
CA ASP A 117 8.77 1.59 1.94
C ASP A 117 9.77 0.62 2.58
N ILE A 118 9.32 -0.07 3.63
CA ILE A 118 10.05 -1.16 4.28
C ILE A 118 9.04 -2.20 4.78
N PRO A 119 9.38 -3.51 4.69
CA PRO A 119 8.61 -4.58 5.29
C PRO A 119 8.33 -4.35 6.79
N ILE A 120 7.04 -4.35 7.16
CA ILE A 120 6.50 -4.34 8.52
C ILE A 120 5.83 -5.68 8.82
N GLY A 121 6.12 -6.24 9.99
CA GLY A 121 5.66 -7.58 10.38
C GLY A 121 6.48 -8.66 9.66
N LEU A 122 7.48 -9.20 10.36
CA LEU A 122 8.44 -10.14 9.78
C LEU A 122 8.00 -11.58 10.08
N PRO A 123 7.98 -12.48 9.08
CA PRO A 123 7.52 -13.85 9.28
C PRO A 123 8.53 -14.64 10.11
N ASP A 124 8.03 -15.59 10.90
CA ASP A 124 8.90 -16.47 11.69
C ASP A 124 9.42 -17.65 10.87
N LYS A 125 8.54 -18.24 10.05
CA LYS A 125 8.80 -19.48 9.30
C LYS A 125 7.91 -19.65 8.06
N SER A 126 7.49 -18.54 7.46
CA SER A 126 6.64 -18.55 6.26
C SER A 126 7.07 -17.48 5.26
N ILE A 127 6.54 -17.60 4.04
CA ILE A 127 6.57 -16.52 3.07
C ILE A 127 5.39 -15.60 3.36
N ARG A 128 5.61 -14.28 3.37
CA ARG A 128 4.54 -13.29 3.55
C ARG A 128 3.53 -13.34 2.41
N GLN A 129 2.25 -13.34 2.76
CA GLN A 129 1.16 -13.15 1.81
C GLN A 129 1.21 -11.75 1.20
N ALA A 130 1.61 -10.74 1.98
CA ALA A 130 1.75 -9.37 1.50
C ALA A 130 2.62 -9.28 0.23
N ASP A 131 3.83 -9.87 0.27
CA ASP A 131 4.75 -9.88 -0.88
C ASP A 131 4.17 -10.65 -2.08
N ARG A 132 3.43 -11.74 -1.83
CA ARG A 132 2.82 -12.54 -2.91
C ARG A 132 1.70 -11.77 -3.61
N LEU A 133 0.85 -11.11 -2.83
CA LEU A 133 -0.28 -10.35 -3.36
C LEU A 133 0.20 -9.10 -4.09
N ALA A 134 1.15 -8.35 -3.54
CA ALA A 134 1.75 -7.20 -4.22
C ALA A 134 2.39 -7.58 -5.57
N ARG A 135 3.05 -8.75 -5.65
CA ARG A 135 3.57 -9.26 -6.94
C ARG A 135 2.49 -9.54 -7.97
N ALA A 136 1.34 -10.06 -7.53
CA ALA A 136 0.24 -10.38 -8.42
C ALA A 136 -0.37 -9.12 -9.06
N GLU A 137 -0.30 -7.98 -8.37
CA GLU A 137 -0.77 -6.69 -8.88
C GLU A 137 0.20 -6.06 -9.88
N LEU A 138 1.50 -6.30 -9.73
CA LEU A 138 2.54 -5.72 -10.56
C LEU A 138 2.87 -6.60 -11.78
N LYS A 139 1.89 -6.88 -12.63
CA LYS A 139 2.11 -7.60 -13.90
C LYS A 139 3.18 -6.90 -14.75
N GLY A 140 4.19 -7.66 -15.20
CA GLY A 140 5.34 -7.11 -15.94
C GLY A 140 6.40 -6.43 -15.06
N LYS A 141 6.15 -6.30 -13.74
CA LYS A 141 7.05 -5.64 -12.79
C LYS A 141 7.14 -6.35 -11.43
N ALA A 142 6.71 -7.60 -11.34
CA ALA A 142 6.71 -8.36 -10.08
C ALA A 142 8.10 -8.46 -9.41
N SER A 143 9.18 -8.30 -10.18
CA SER A 143 10.56 -8.26 -9.68
C SER A 143 10.88 -7.01 -8.85
N SER A 144 10.06 -5.95 -8.87
CA SER A 144 10.24 -4.81 -7.96
C SER A 144 9.90 -5.16 -6.51
N ILE A 145 9.05 -6.18 -6.28
CA ILE A 145 8.76 -6.69 -4.94
C ILE A 145 9.84 -7.72 -4.58
N PHE A 146 10.74 -7.33 -3.69
CA PHE A 146 11.67 -8.29 -3.09
C PHE A 146 10.93 -9.17 -2.05
N SER A 147 11.44 -10.37 -1.80
CA SER A 147 10.88 -11.23 -0.74
C SER A 147 11.44 -10.79 0.59
N THR A 148 10.55 -10.47 1.52
CA THR A 148 10.86 -10.33 2.93
C THR A 148 11.31 -11.69 3.46
N VAL A 149 12.45 -11.71 4.15
CA VAL A 149 12.99 -12.94 4.73
C VAL A 149 12.54 -13.08 6.18
N THR A 150 12.78 -14.24 6.77
CA THR A 150 12.39 -14.50 8.16
C THR A 150 13.09 -13.56 9.15
N ARG A 151 12.45 -13.32 10.29
CA ARG A 151 13.01 -12.49 11.37
C ARG A 151 14.40 -12.94 11.80
N SER A 152 14.62 -14.26 11.93
CA SER A 152 15.92 -14.84 12.28
C SER A 152 16.97 -14.56 11.21
N ALA A 153 16.60 -14.58 9.92
CA ALA A 153 17.51 -14.24 8.83
C ALA A 153 17.92 -12.76 8.85
N TYR A 154 17.02 -11.84 9.19
CA TYR A 154 17.38 -10.43 9.41
C TYR A 154 18.24 -10.23 10.66
N ALA A 155 18.10 -11.07 11.69
CA ALA A 155 18.94 -11.00 12.88
C ALA A 155 20.38 -11.49 12.66
N ALA A 156 20.63 -12.32 11.63
CA ALA A 156 21.95 -12.86 11.33
C ALA A 156 22.99 -11.76 11.04
N ALA A 157 24.25 -12.03 11.35
CA ALA A 157 25.35 -11.06 11.19
C ALA A 157 25.83 -10.99 9.73
N THR A 158 25.78 -12.11 9.01
CA THR A 158 26.21 -12.19 7.62
C THR A 158 25.12 -12.69 6.69
N ARG A 159 25.23 -12.33 5.40
CA ARG A 159 24.30 -12.83 4.37
C ARG A 159 24.32 -14.36 4.25
N LEU A 160 25.47 -14.98 4.49
CA LEU A 160 25.62 -16.43 4.40
C LEU A 160 24.83 -17.12 5.53
N GLU A 161 24.96 -16.63 6.76
CA GLU A 161 24.17 -17.11 7.90
C GLU A 161 22.68 -16.85 7.70
N ALA A 162 22.31 -15.67 7.20
CA ALA A 162 20.93 -15.34 6.86
C ALA A 162 20.35 -16.31 5.81
N ASP A 163 21.11 -16.61 4.75
CA ASP A 163 20.72 -17.56 3.70
C ASP A 163 20.52 -18.97 4.26
N ALA A 164 21.44 -19.45 5.10
CA ALA A 164 21.33 -20.75 5.75
C ALA A 164 20.06 -20.84 6.62
N ALA A 165 19.87 -19.87 7.53
CA ALA A 165 18.71 -19.81 8.42
C ALA A 165 17.38 -19.71 7.65
N ASN A 166 17.33 -18.86 6.61
CA ASN A 166 16.10 -18.68 5.83
C ASN A 166 15.76 -19.93 4.99
N ARG A 167 16.76 -20.60 4.41
CA ARG A 167 16.53 -21.85 3.68
C ARG A 167 16.02 -22.95 4.59
N GLU A 168 16.57 -23.07 5.78
CA GLU A 168 16.12 -24.04 6.78
C GLU A 168 14.64 -23.84 7.14
N LEU A 169 14.21 -22.58 7.31
CA LEU A 169 12.86 -22.26 7.77
C LEU A 169 11.81 -22.24 6.64
N VAL A 170 12.16 -21.71 5.46
CA VAL A 170 11.19 -21.44 4.38
C VAL A 170 11.61 -21.96 3.01
N GLY A 171 12.78 -22.63 2.89
CA GLY A 171 13.28 -23.18 1.63
C GLY A 171 13.74 -22.12 0.61
N GLN A 172 13.78 -20.84 0.98
CA GLN A 172 14.17 -19.73 0.11
C GLN A 172 15.49 -19.11 0.54
N GLY A 173 16.32 -18.78 -0.44
CA GLY A 173 17.57 -18.06 -0.20
C GLY A 173 17.37 -16.57 0.08
N VAL A 174 18.40 -15.95 0.64
CA VAL A 174 18.44 -14.51 0.91
C VAL A 174 19.19 -13.79 -0.21
N GLY A 175 18.43 -13.05 -1.02
CA GLY A 175 18.97 -12.22 -2.10
C GLY A 175 19.80 -11.04 -1.59
N ALA A 176 20.74 -10.56 -2.41
CA ALA A 176 21.62 -9.45 -2.04
C ALA A 176 20.84 -8.16 -1.70
N GLN A 177 19.79 -7.84 -2.47
CA GLN A 177 18.96 -6.65 -2.24
C GLN A 177 18.15 -6.75 -0.92
N ALA A 178 17.55 -7.92 -0.64
CA ALA A 178 16.82 -8.14 0.61
C ALA A 178 17.74 -8.01 1.83
N PHE A 179 18.99 -8.49 1.74
CA PHE A 179 19.98 -8.34 2.81
C PHE A 179 20.58 -6.93 2.90
N ALA A 180 20.72 -6.21 1.78
CA ALA A 180 21.22 -4.83 1.77
C ALA A 180 20.29 -3.85 2.52
N LEU A 181 18.99 -4.16 2.57
CA LEU A 181 17.99 -3.38 3.33
C LEU A 181 17.87 -3.81 4.79
N ARG A 182 18.61 -4.84 5.23
CA ARG A 182 18.54 -5.41 6.59
C ARG A 182 18.57 -4.33 7.67
N ASP A 183 19.54 -3.42 7.61
CA ASP A 183 19.75 -2.44 8.67
C ASP A 183 18.55 -1.48 8.78
N LYS A 184 17.94 -1.10 7.66
CA LYS A 184 16.71 -0.28 7.62
C LYS A 184 15.48 -1.05 8.11
N ILE A 185 15.37 -2.34 7.77
CA ILE A 185 14.28 -3.20 8.25
C ILE A 185 14.36 -3.40 9.76
N VAL A 186 15.56 -3.68 10.29
CA VAL A 186 15.80 -3.86 11.73
C VAL A 186 15.59 -2.54 12.48
N GLU A 187 16.02 -1.41 11.93
CA GLU A 187 15.77 -0.07 12.47
C GLU A 187 14.26 0.19 12.66
N VAL A 188 13.46 -0.11 11.63
CA VAL A 188 12.00 0.09 11.65
C VAL A 188 11.31 -0.91 12.58
N ASP A 189 11.66 -2.20 12.55
CA ASP A 189 11.11 -3.21 13.47
C ASP A 189 11.37 -2.84 14.93
N ALA A 190 12.60 -2.40 15.25
CA ALA A 190 12.95 -1.93 16.60
C ALA A 190 12.13 -0.69 17.00
N TRP A 191 11.98 0.29 16.09
CA TRP A 191 11.18 1.48 16.34
C TRP A 191 9.71 1.16 16.58
N LEU A 192 9.09 0.29 15.78
CA LEU A 192 7.68 -0.09 15.93
C LEU A 192 7.38 -0.76 17.27
N ARG A 193 8.33 -1.54 17.81
CA ARG A 193 8.21 -2.16 19.15
C ARG A 193 8.15 -1.13 20.29
N THR A 194 8.64 0.09 20.07
CA THR A 194 8.48 1.19 21.05
C THR A 194 7.05 1.72 21.12
N ARG A 195 6.16 1.24 20.23
CA ARG A 195 4.76 1.66 20.08
C ARG A 195 4.65 3.17 19.84
N PRO A 196 5.13 3.66 18.69
CA PRO A 196 5.02 5.08 18.35
C PRO A 196 3.55 5.50 18.35
N THR A 197 3.28 6.74 18.77
CA THR A 197 1.92 7.29 18.85
C THR A 197 1.32 7.67 17.49
N VAL A 198 2.08 7.50 16.41
CA VAL A 198 1.61 7.66 15.03
C VAL A 198 1.24 6.30 14.47
N THR A 199 0.26 6.26 13.57
CA THR A 199 -0.01 5.03 12.81
C THR A 199 1.10 4.85 11.79
N VAL A 200 1.72 3.68 11.74
CA VAL A 200 2.77 3.35 10.77
C VAL A 200 2.29 2.20 9.90
N ILE A 201 2.39 2.36 8.57
CA ILE A 201 1.95 1.38 7.59
C ILE A 201 3.05 1.13 6.56
N GLU A 202 3.17 -0.12 6.12
CA GLU A 202 4.03 -0.48 5.00
C GLU A 202 3.32 -0.12 3.69
N VAL A 203 4.06 0.54 2.81
CA VAL A 203 3.56 0.94 1.49
C VAL A 203 4.66 0.70 0.48
N HIS A 204 4.33 0.05 -0.63
CA HIS A 204 5.26 -0.11 -1.74
C HIS A 204 4.99 0.95 -2.83
N PRO A 205 5.98 1.77 -3.23
CA PRO A 205 5.81 2.85 -4.21
C PRO A 205 5.22 2.35 -5.54
N GLU A 206 5.70 1.21 -6.04
CA GLU A 206 5.23 0.70 -7.34
C GLU A 206 3.78 0.20 -7.31
N VAL A 207 3.29 -0.28 -6.15
CA VAL A 207 1.87 -0.62 -5.99
C VAL A 207 1.03 0.65 -5.95
N SER A 208 1.54 1.69 -5.26
CA SER A 208 0.90 3.01 -5.22
C SER A 208 0.82 3.65 -6.61
N PHE A 209 1.92 3.65 -7.37
CA PHE A 209 1.93 4.13 -8.75
C PHE A 209 1.00 3.34 -9.66
N ALA A 210 0.97 2.01 -9.53
CA ALA A 210 0.05 1.17 -10.29
C ALA A 210 -1.42 1.50 -9.97
N ALA A 211 -1.74 1.78 -8.70
CA ALA A 211 -3.07 2.22 -8.29
C ALA A 211 -3.43 3.60 -8.87
N MET A 212 -2.51 4.57 -8.86
CA MET A 212 -2.73 5.90 -9.44
C MET A 212 -2.95 5.85 -10.96
N ALA A 213 -2.09 5.11 -11.66
CA ALA A 213 -2.08 5.02 -13.12
C ALA A 213 -3.10 4.01 -13.68
N GLY A 214 -3.71 3.19 -12.82
CA GLY A 214 -4.61 2.09 -13.21
C GLY A 214 -3.90 0.85 -13.78
N ALA A 215 -2.58 0.92 -13.96
CA ALA A 215 -1.74 -0.20 -14.39
C ALA A 215 -0.28 0.03 -13.96
N PRO A 216 0.55 -1.03 -13.84
CA PRO A 216 1.96 -0.88 -13.51
C PRO A 216 2.74 -0.01 -14.51
N ILE A 217 3.46 0.99 -14.01
CA ILE A 217 4.39 1.80 -14.80
C ILE A 217 5.64 0.96 -15.09
N THR A 218 5.78 0.43 -16.30
CA THR A 218 6.87 -0.51 -16.67
C THR A 218 8.19 0.17 -16.98
N SER A 219 8.17 1.46 -17.31
CA SER A 219 9.37 2.26 -17.52
C SER A 219 10.23 2.33 -16.25
N ASN A 220 11.55 2.33 -16.46
CA ASN A 220 12.51 2.35 -15.37
C ASN A 220 12.50 3.71 -14.66
N LYS A 221 12.42 3.73 -13.33
CA LYS A 221 12.38 4.98 -12.53
C LYS A 221 13.59 5.90 -12.71
N LYS A 222 14.71 5.36 -13.21
CA LYS A 222 15.95 6.10 -13.46
C LYS A 222 16.01 6.78 -14.84
N THR A 223 15.09 6.45 -15.77
CA THR A 223 15.00 7.14 -17.07
C THR A 223 14.15 8.39 -16.94
N ASP A 224 14.32 9.34 -17.87
CA ASP A 224 13.50 10.56 -17.88
C ASP A 224 12.02 10.27 -18.22
N GLU A 225 11.78 9.30 -19.10
CA GLU A 225 10.44 8.76 -19.39
C GLU A 225 9.77 8.22 -18.12
N GLY A 226 10.44 7.32 -17.39
CA GLY A 226 9.86 6.75 -16.18
C GLY A 226 9.71 7.73 -15.03
N ARG A 227 10.54 8.78 -14.99
CA ARG A 227 10.33 9.91 -14.08
C ARG A 227 9.09 10.70 -14.47
N ALA A 228 8.92 11.00 -15.76
CA ALA A 228 7.78 11.77 -16.27
C ALA A 228 6.44 11.05 -16.02
N GLU A 229 6.38 9.74 -16.25
CA GLU A 229 5.18 8.93 -15.99
C GLU A 229 4.78 8.93 -14.50
N ARG A 230 5.75 8.82 -13.58
CA ARG A 230 5.49 8.89 -12.12
C ARG A 230 5.01 10.26 -11.68
N LEU A 231 5.58 11.32 -12.25
CA LEU A 231 5.14 12.69 -12.00
C LEU A 231 3.71 12.93 -12.50
N ALA A 232 3.38 12.43 -13.69
CA ALA A 232 2.03 12.51 -14.23
C ALA A 232 1.03 11.73 -13.37
N ALA A 233 1.40 10.53 -12.91
CA ALA A 233 0.58 9.74 -12.00
C ALA A 233 0.31 10.46 -10.67
N LEU A 234 1.34 11.10 -10.08
CA LEU A 234 1.19 11.90 -8.86
C LEU A 234 0.28 13.11 -9.07
N ASP A 235 0.50 13.88 -10.13
CA ASP A 235 -0.28 15.08 -10.45
C ASP A 235 -1.77 14.75 -10.63
N ALA A 236 -2.04 13.71 -11.42
CA ALA A 236 -3.39 13.22 -11.68
C ALA A 236 -4.06 12.68 -10.40
N ALA A 237 -3.26 12.15 -9.46
CA ALA A 237 -3.71 11.70 -8.15
C ALA A 237 -3.80 12.82 -7.09
N GLY A 238 -3.61 14.10 -7.47
CA GLY A 238 -3.72 15.26 -6.58
C GLY A 238 -2.45 15.64 -5.83
N ILE A 239 -1.32 15.00 -6.13
CA ILE A 239 -0.02 15.28 -5.52
C ILE A 239 0.81 16.13 -6.46
N ALA A 240 0.84 17.44 -6.21
CA ALA A 240 1.64 18.36 -6.99
C ALA A 240 3.13 18.03 -6.93
N ARG A 241 3.87 18.43 -7.96
CA ARG A 241 5.32 18.23 -8.05
C ARG A 241 6.06 18.83 -6.82
N PRO A 242 6.93 18.06 -6.14
CA PRO A 242 7.78 18.58 -5.08
C PRO A 242 8.69 19.72 -5.55
N SER A 243 8.96 20.70 -4.68
CA SER A 243 9.85 21.83 -4.99
C SER A 243 11.31 21.41 -5.20
N VAL A 244 11.73 20.33 -4.53
CA VAL A 244 13.08 19.80 -4.58
C VAL A 244 12.99 18.33 -4.94
N LEU A 245 13.73 17.92 -5.97
CA LEU A 245 13.81 16.52 -6.39
C LEU A 245 15.17 15.90 -6.12
N ARG A 246 16.17 16.68 -5.70
CA ARG A 246 17.52 16.18 -5.45
C ARG A 246 18.18 16.99 -4.35
N GLY A 247 19.02 16.34 -3.56
CA GLY A 247 19.81 16.99 -2.53
C GLY A 247 21.01 16.15 -2.13
N GLN A 248 21.62 16.48 -0.99
CA GLN A 248 22.74 15.72 -0.49
C GLN A 248 22.26 14.36 0.04
N GLY A 249 22.55 13.29 -0.70
CA GLY A 249 22.30 11.91 -0.27
C GLY A 249 20.91 11.34 -0.58
N TYR A 250 20.12 12.03 -1.41
CA TYR A 250 18.89 11.48 -2.00
C TYR A 250 18.74 11.94 -3.46
N ALA A 251 18.13 11.08 -4.27
CA ALA A 251 17.88 11.27 -5.68
C ALA A 251 16.39 11.53 -5.97
N ALA A 252 16.08 11.77 -7.25
CA ALA A 252 14.72 12.07 -7.67
C ALA A 252 13.77 10.88 -7.55
N ASP A 253 14.28 9.66 -7.76
CA ASP A 253 13.51 8.45 -7.51
C ASP A 253 13.10 8.33 -6.04
N ASP A 254 14.03 8.52 -5.09
CA ASP A 254 13.72 8.43 -3.65
C ASP A 254 12.61 9.43 -3.24
N VAL A 255 12.63 10.66 -3.78
CA VAL A 255 11.60 11.67 -3.49
C VAL A 255 10.24 11.28 -4.09
N LEU A 256 10.23 10.76 -5.32
CA LEU A 256 8.97 10.36 -5.96
C LEU A 256 8.38 9.13 -5.29
N ASP A 257 9.21 8.19 -4.86
CA ASP A 257 8.81 7.02 -4.10
C ASP A 257 8.23 7.45 -2.74
N ALA A 258 8.88 8.36 -2.02
CA ALA A 258 8.33 8.94 -0.79
C ALA A 258 6.99 9.68 -1.01
N CYS A 259 6.82 10.38 -2.14
CA CYS A 259 5.53 11.00 -2.49
C CYS A 259 4.43 9.96 -2.75
N ALA A 260 4.75 8.86 -3.43
CA ALA A 260 3.80 7.79 -3.67
C ALA A 260 3.38 7.09 -2.37
N VAL A 261 4.35 6.88 -1.48
CA VAL A 261 4.09 6.39 -0.12
C VAL A 261 3.19 7.34 0.66
N ALA A 262 3.43 8.66 0.56
CA ALA A 262 2.64 9.68 1.26
C ALA A 262 1.20 9.74 0.75
N TRP A 263 0.98 9.52 -0.55
CA TRP A 263 -0.36 9.44 -1.14
C TRP A 263 -1.18 8.29 -0.54
N THR A 264 -0.59 7.11 -0.42
CA THR A 264 -1.24 5.96 0.23
C THR A 264 -1.47 6.24 1.72
N ALA A 265 -0.52 6.88 2.41
CA ALA A 265 -0.71 7.29 3.80
C ALA A 265 -1.89 8.26 3.98
N ALA A 266 -2.08 9.20 3.04
CA ALA A 266 -3.25 10.10 3.02
C ALA A 266 -4.56 9.32 2.79
N ARG A 267 -4.57 8.38 1.86
CA ARG A 267 -5.73 7.49 1.64
C ARG A 267 -6.06 6.66 2.87
N HIS A 268 -5.05 6.13 3.55
CA HIS A 268 -5.23 5.40 4.80
C HIS A 268 -5.84 6.29 5.89
N ALA A 269 -5.36 7.53 6.04
CA ALA A 269 -5.92 8.48 7.00
C ALA A 269 -7.41 8.78 6.76
N SER A 270 -7.85 8.69 5.51
CA SER A 270 -9.26 8.90 5.09
C SER A 270 -10.07 7.59 4.96
N GLY A 271 -9.51 6.43 5.31
CA GLY A 271 -10.19 5.13 5.21
C GLY A 271 -10.41 4.63 3.78
N LEU A 272 -9.64 5.14 2.81
CA LEU A 272 -9.75 4.81 1.39
C LEU A 272 -8.68 3.81 0.92
N ALA A 273 -7.63 3.58 1.72
CA ALA A 273 -6.58 2.61 1.38
C ALA A 273 -7.07 1.17 1.65
N ARG A 274 -6.62 0.24 0.82
CA ARG A 274 -6.82 -1.20 0.99
C ARG A 274 -5.50 -1.86 1.39
N SER A 275 -5.60 -2.98 2.09
CA SER A 275 -4.43 -3.75 2.54
C SER A 275 -4.25 -5.03 1.70
N LEU A 276 -3.00 -5.48 1.59
CA LEU A 276 -2.61 -6.73 0.97
C LEU A 276 -1.75 -7.53 1.97
N PRO A 277 -2.26 -8.62 2.57
CA PRO A 277 -3.65 -9.11 2.50
C PRO A 277 -4.65 -8.22 3.25
N ASP A 278 -5.93 -8.42 2.97
CA ASP A 278 -7.06 -7.91 3.75
C ASP A 278 -7.89 -9.09 4.30
N PRO A 279 -7.93 -9.33 5.63
CA PRO A 279 -7.25 -8.56 6.66
C PRO A 279 -5.72 -8.79 6.65
N PRO A 280 -4.92 -7.86 7.22
CA PRO A 280 -3.48 -8.04 7.41
C PRO A 280 -3.13 -9.33 8.15
N GLU A 281 -2.03 -9.97 7.76
CA GLU A 281 -1.54 -11.17 8.46
C GLU A 281 -0.78 -10.76 9.73
N VAL A 282 -0.74 -11.63 10.74
CA VAL A 282 -0.07 -11.34 12.02
C VAL A 282 0.83 -12.51 12.39
N PHE A 283 2.08 -12.22 12.76
CA PHE A 283 3.07 -13.21 13.18
C PHE A 283 3.31 -13.18 14.69
N SER A 284 4.36 -13.85 15.17
CA SER A 284 4.65 -13.93 16.62
C SER A 284 4.99 -12.58 17.27
N ASP A 285 5.33 -11.55 16.49
CA ASP A 285 5.57 -10.19 16.99
C ASP A 285 4.31 -9.40 17.30
N GLY A 286 3.13 -9.87 16.86
CA GLY A 286 1.86 -9.16 17.00
C GLY A 286 1.74 -7.90 16.15
N ILE A 287 2.67 -7.66 15.21
CA ILE A 287 2.64 -6.50 14.32
C ILE A 287 1.88 -6.90 13.05
N PRO A 288 0.78 -6.19 12.68
CA PRO A 288 0.07 -6.46 11.43
C PRO A 288 0.98 -6.25 10.21
N ALA A 289 1.08 -7.27 9.37
CA ALA A 289 1.84 -7.27 8.13
C ALA A 289 0.89 -7.13 6.94
N ALA A 290 0.99 -6.02 6.22
CA ALA A 290 0.32 -5.81 4.95
C ALA A 290 0.98 -4.68 4.16
N ILE A 291 0.92 -4.76 2.84
CA ILE A 291 1.24 -3.64 1.95
C ILE A 291 -0.06 -2.87 1.68
N TRP A 292 -0.05 -1.57 1.94
CA TRP A 292 -1.21 -0.70 1.71
C TRP A 292 -1.14 0.00 0.33
N ALA A 293 -2.31 0.30 -0.25
CA ALA A 293 -2.50 1.03 -1.52
C ALA A 293 -3.82 1.82 -1.58
#